data_AF-A0A975HNL6-F1
#
_entry.id   AF-A0A975HNL6-F1
#
_cell.length_a   1.000
_cell.length_b   1.000
_cell.length_c   1.000
_cell.angle_alpha   90.00
_cell.angle_beta   90.00
_cell.angle_gamma   90.00
#
_symmetry.space_group_name_H-M   'P 1'
#
loop_
_entity.id
_entity.type
_entity.pdbx_description
1 polymer ?
#
loop_
_entity_poly.entity_id
_entity_poly.type
_entity_poly.pdbx_seq_one_letter_code
_entity_poly.pdbx_strand_id
1 'polypeptide(L)'
;MAWLKEAWSIFKRQPFTFIMMHVFIIVVGLLPMLAPVLNIAASLVAPFLTIGFYQAILKVQANNKTQLSDITAPLFAKGQRRAVFHLAMCQVVVALLISLLAQFLFSDMIEVLVNAEENMNVTTLINDLIGNFNPANFLMFMAVMIINYAAFAFALPLVFFKKTPLVAAIQQSLKVFFGNMGGS
;
A
#
# COMPACT_ATOMS: atom_id res chain seq x y z
N MET A 1 -9.49 11.13 19.46
CA MET A 1 -10.80 10.44 19.29
C MET A 1 -11.79 11.15 18.37
N ALA A 2 -11.65 12.45 18.09
CA ALA A 2 -12.58 13.17 17.19
C ALA A 2 -12.64 12.58 15.77
N TRP A 3 -11.48 12.24 15.18
CA TRP A 3 -11.38 11.68 13.84
C TRP A 3 -12.19 10.37 13.65
N LEU A 4 -12.23 9.50 14.67
CA LEU A 4 -12.98 8.25 14.60
C LEU A 4 -14.48 8.51 14.65
N LYS A 5 -14.92 9.46 15.49
CA LYS A 5 -16.34 9.87 15.55
C LYS A 5 -16.80 10.48 14.23
N GLU A 6 -15.96 11.28 13.58
CA GLU A 6 -16.24 11.85 12.26
C GLU A 6 -16.31 10.79 11.17
N ALA A 7 -15.33 9.89 11.10
CA ALA A 7 -15.34 8.77 10.17
C ALA A 7 -16.59 7.89 10.37
N TRP A 8 -16.93 7.60 11.63
CA TRP A 8 -18.13 6.84 11.98
C TRP A 8 -19.43 7.55 11.56
N SER A 9 -19.49 8.87 11.72
CA SER A 9 -20.62 9.69 11.28
C SER A 9 -20.81 9.62 9.76
N ILE A 10 -19.72 9.69 8.99
CA ILE A 10 -19.74 9.60 7.52
C ILE A 10 -20.18 8.20 7.08
N PHE A 11 -19.60 7.16 7.67
CA PHE A 11 -19.90 5.77 7.34
C PHE A 11 -21.40 5.47 7.51
N LYS A 12 -22.00 5.91 8.63
CA LYS A 12 -23.43 5.69 8.92
C LYS A 12 -24.38 6.34 7.90
N ARG A 13 -23.92 7.31 7.10
CA ARG A 13 -24.77 7.91 6.06
C ARG A 13 -25.03 6.95 4.90
N GLN A 14 -24.05 6.11 4.52
CA GLN A 14 -24.16 5.14 3.41
C GLN A 14 -23.31 3.89 3.65
N PRO A 15 -23.60 3.10 4.71
CA PRO A 15 -22.72 2.03 5.16
C PRO A 15 -22.54 0.93 4.09
N PHE A 16 -23.62 0.55 3.41
CA PHE A 16 -23.58 -0.48 2.37
C PHE A 16 -22.68 -0.10 1.20
N THR A 17 -22.74 1.16 0.74
CA THR A 17 -21.89 1.63 -0.36
C THR A 17 -20.42 1.59 0.01
N PHE A 18 -20.05 2.03 1.21
CA PHE A 18 -18.66 1.97 1.68
C PHE A 18 -18.15 0.55 1.87
N ILE A 19 -18.98 -0.37 2.37
CA ILE A 19 -18.65 -1.79 2.46
C ILE A 19 -18.39 -2.34 1.06
N MET A 20 -19.29 -2.11 0.11
CA MET A 20 -19.14 -2.58 -1.27
C MET A 20 -17.88 -2.02 -1.95
N MET A 21 -17.57 -0.75 -1.74
CA MET A 21 -16.32 -0.14 -2.23
C MET A 21 -15.09 -0.82 -1.64
N HIS A 22 -15.10 -1.11 -0.34
CA HIS A 22 -13.97 -1.77 0.32
C HIS A 22 -13.81 -3.23 -0.13
N VAL A 23 -14.92 -3.96 -0.25
CA VAL A 23 -14.94 -5.31 -0.83
C VAL A 23 -14.40 -5.29 -2.26
N PHE A 24 -14.78 -4.31 -3.07
CA PHE A 24 -14.24 -4.15 -4.42
C PHE A 24 -12.73 -3.93 -4.43
N ILE A 25 -12.19 -3.11 -3.52
CA ILE A 25 -10.73 -2.95 -3.36
C ILE A 25 -10.07 -4.29 -3.02
N ILE A 26 -10.64 -5.07 -2.09
CA ILE A 26 -10.11 -6.37 -1.71
C ILE A 26 -10.12 -7.33 -2.91
N VAL A 27 -11.23 -7.43 -3.64
CA VAL A 27 -11.34 -8.30 -4.83
C VAL A 27 -10.29 -7.93 -5.87
N VAL A 28 -10.07 -6.64 -6.15
CA VAL A 28 -9.01 -6.18 -7.06
C VAL A 28 -7.62 -6.54 -6.51
N GLY A 29 -7.42 -6.41 -5.19
CA GLY A 29 -6.17 -6.79 -4.51
C GLY A 29 -5.88 -8.29 -4.51
N LEU A 30 -6.89 -9.14 -4.74
CA LEU A 30 -6.73 -10.60 -4.86
C LEU A 30 -6.45 -11.08 -6.29
N LEU A 31 -6.64 -10.24 -7.32
CA LEU A 31 -6.30 -10.56 -8.71
C LEU A 31 -4.86 -11.07 -8.93
N PRO A 32 -3.83 -10.58 -8.22
CA PRO A 32 -2.48 -11.10 -8.35
C PRO A 32 -2.34 -12.60 -8.06
N MET A 33 -3.28 -13.20 -7.30
CA MET A 33 -3.29 -14.63 -7.01
C MET A 33 -3.65 -15.49 -8.22
N LEU A 34 -4.34 -14.93 -9.22
CA LEU A 34 -4.75 -15.65 -10.42
C LEU A 34 -3.63 -15.75 -11.45
N ALA A 35 -2.81 -14.70 -11.55
CA ALA A 35 -1.66 -14.68 -12.45
C ALA A 35 -0.63 -13.61 -12.03
N PRO A 36 0.69 -13.88 -12.14
CA PRO A 36 1.73 -12.91 -11.80
C PRO A 36 1.63 -11.57 -12.55
N VAL A 37 1.18 -11.59 -13.81
CA VAL A 37 1.01 -10.37 -14.63
C VAL A 37 -0.05 -9.41 -14.04
N LEU A 38 -1.03 -9.94 -13.30
CA LEU A 38 -2.06 -9.14 -12.64
C LEU A 38 -1.53 -8.39 -11.42
N ASN A 39 -0.36 -8.78 -10.88
CA ASN A 39 0.28 -8.07 -9.78
C ASN A 39 0.62 -6.61 -10.15
N ILE A 40 1.26 -6.43 -11.31
CA ILE A 40 1.61 -5.10 -11.81
C ILE A 40 0.34 -4.28 -12.06
N ALA A 41 -0.66 -4.86 -12.73
CA ALA A 41 -1.92 -4.17 -12.99
C ALA A 41 -2.64 -3.75 -11.69
N ALA A 42 -2.76 -4.65 -10.72
CA ALA A 42 -3.38 -4.37 -9.43
C ALA A 42 -2.63 -3.29 -8.65
N SER A 43 -1.29 -3.36 -8.62
CA SER A 43 -0.45 -2.36 -7.95
C SER A 43 -0.59 -0.95 -8.55
N LEU A 44 -0.80 -0.85 -9.86
CA LEU A 44 -1.04 0.42 -10.55
C LEU A 44 -2.45 0.96 -10.31
N VAL A 45 -3.45 0.08 -10.20
CA VAL A 45 -4.85 0.44 -9.99
C VAL A 45 -5.14 0.82 -8.54
N ALA A 46 -4.49 0.17 -7.56
CA ALA A 46 -4.69 0.40 -6.14
C ALA A 46 -4.73 1.89 -5.72
N PRO A 47 -3.74 2.75 -6.08
CA PRO A 47 -3.78 4.16 -5.68
C PRO A 47 -4.97 4.92 -6.28
N PHE A 48 -5.47 4.53 -7.45
CA PHE A 48 -6.68 5.13 -8.01
C PHE A 48 -7.92 4.76 -7.22
N LEU A 49 -8.04 3.49 -6.79
CA LEU A 49 -9.17 3.05 -5.97
C LEU A 49 -9.16 3.72 -4.60
N THR A 50 -7.98 3.90 -4.00
CA THR A 50 -7.82 4.64 -2.74
C THR A 50 -8.26 6.11 -2.91
N ILE A 51 -7.88 6.76 -4.02
CA ILE A 51 -8.38 8.11 -4.33
C ILE A 51 -9.90 8.11 -4.55
N GLY A 52 -10.45 7.13 -5.24
CA GLY A 52 -11.88 7.02 -5.49
C GLY A 52 -12.67 6.88 -4.19
N PHE A 53 -12.13 6.08 -3.27
CA PHE A 53 -12.65 5.96 -1.91
C PHE A 53 -12.59 7.29 -1.15
N TYR A 54 -11.48 8.04 -1.24
CA TYR A 54 -11.41 9.39 -0.64
C TYR A 54 -12.42 10.36 -1.26
N GLN A 55 -12.58 10.35 -2.58
CA GLN A 55 -13.58 11.20 -3.25
C GLN A 55 -15.01 10.84 -2.82
N ALA A 56 -15.32 9.56 -2.63
CA ALA A 56 -16.61 9.11 -2.10
C ALA A 56 -16.86 9.66 -0.69
N ILE A 57 -15.85 9.61 0.19
CA ILE A 57 -15.92 10.22 1.53
C ILE A 57 -16.21 11.72 1.43
N LEU A 58 -15.46 12.46 0.60
CA LEU A 58 -15.65 13.90 0.43
C LEU A 58 -17.03 14.25 -0.14
N LYS A 59 -17.57 13.44 -1.07
CA LYS A 59 -18.94 13.58 -1.57
C LYS A 59 -19.96 13.46 -0.45
N VAL A 60 -19.86 12.41 0.36
CA VAL A 60 -20.78 12.18 1.49
C VAL A 60 -20.66 13.27 2.56
N GLN A 61 -19.45 13.78 2.81
CA GLN A 61 -19.25 14.94 3.69
C GLN A 61 -19.95 16.19 3.17
N ALA A 62 -19.89 16.44 1.85
CA ALA A 62 -20.61 17.52 1.17
C ALA A 62 -22.12 17.28 1.02
N ASN A 63 -22.70 16.33 1.76
CA ASN A 63 -24.12 15.92 1.68
C ASN A 63 -24.57 15.39 0.31
N ASN A 64 -23.64 14.99 -0.56
CA ASN A 64 -23.94 14.33 -1.82
C ASN A 64 -24.02 12.81 -1.64
N LYS A 65 -24.78 12.14 -2.52
CA LYS A 65 -24.79 10.68 -2.56
C LYS A 65 -23.57 10.15 -3.30
N THR A 66 -23.06 9.00 -2.88
CA THR A 66 -22.01 8.27 -3.59
C THR A 66 -22.54 6.91 -4.05
N GLN A 67 -21.94 6.38 -5.12
CA GLN A 67 -22.28 5.09 -5.70
C GLN A 67 -21.00 4.27 -5.90
N LEU A 68 -21.11 2.95 -6.00
CA LEU A 68 -19.95 2.08 -6.19
C LEU A 68 -19.08 2.50 -7.39
N SER A 69 -19.70 2.97 -8.49
CA SER A 69 -19.00 3.46 -9.68
C SER A 69 -18.10 4.67 -9.43
N ASP A 70 -18.32 5.43 -8.34
CA ASP A 70 -17.46 6.56 -7.99
C ASP A 70 -16.02 6.13 -7.66
N ILE A 71 -15.83 4.89 -7.21
CA ILE A 71 -14.51 4.39 -6.81
C ILE A 71 -13.54 4.27 -8.00
N THR A 72 -14.07 4.06 -9.21
CA THR A 72 -13.28 3.91 -10.43
C THR A 72 -13.19 5.22 -11.22
N ALA A 73 -13.96 6.26 -10.85
CA ALA A 73 -13.93 7.55 -11.53
C ALA A 73 -12.52 8.16 -11.69
N PRO A 74 -11.60 8.06 -10.70
CA PRO A 74 -10.24 8.59 -10.85
C PRO A 74 -9.41 7.92 -11.96
N LEU A 75 -9.72 6.68 -12.34
CA LEU A 75 -9.03 5.97 -13.42
C LEU A 75 -9.25 6.66 -14.78
N PHE A 76 -10.39 7.34 -14.94
CA PHE A 76 -10.80 7.97 -16.19
C PHE A 76 -10.69 9.51 -16.16
N ALA A 77 -10.34 10.10 -15.02
CA ALA A 77 -10.25 11.55 -14.86
C ALA A 77 -9.04 12.16 -15.60
N LYS A 78 -9.28 13.07 -16.56
CA LYS A 78 -8.22 13.63 -17.42
C LYS A 78 -7.14 14.45 -16.69
N GLY A 79 -7.45 15.07 -15.55
CA GLY A 79 -6.60 16.10 -14.94
C GLY A 79 -5.47 15.60 -14.03
N GLN A 80 -5.74 14.64 -13.15
CA GLN A 80 -4.78 14.19 -12.12
C GLN A 80 -4.35 12.73 -12.28
N ARG A 81 -4.91 12.01 -13.26
CA ARG A 81 -4.57 10.61 -13.52
C ARG A 81 -3.09 10.41 -13.79
N ARG A 82 -2.48 11.33 -14.56
CA ARG A 82 -1.05 11.26 -14.87
C ARG A 82 -0.21 11.31 -13.59
N ALA A 83 -0.50 12.22 -12.68
CA ALA A 83 0.28 12.37 -11.45
C ALA A 83 0.17 11.14 -10.54
N VAL A 84 -1.06 10.61 -10.36
CA VAL A 84 -1.29 9.35 -9.62
C VAL A 84 -0.60 8.16 -10.28
N PHE A 85 -0.60 8.10 -11.62
CA PHE A 85 0.10 7.05 -12.36
C PHE A 85 1.62 7.09 -12.14
N HIS A 86 2.24 8.27 -12.13
CA HIS A 86 3.67 8.39 -11.85
C HIS A 86 4.00 7.98 -10.41
N LEU A 87 3.13 8.32 -9.45
CA LEU A 87 3.27 7.87 -8.07
C LEU A 87 3.17 6.34 -7.97
N ALA A 88 2.17 5.74 -8.65
CA ALA A 88 1.98 4.29 -8.69
C ALA A 88 3.19 3.58 -9.30
N MET A 89 3.71 4.08 -10.43
CA MET A 89 4.93 3.56 -11.05
C MET A 89 6.14 3.68 -10.13
N CYS A 90 6.28 4.81 -9.43
CA CYS A 90 7.34 4.98 -8.44
C CYS A 90 7.24 3.94 -7.32
N GLN A 91 6.05 3.67 -6.81
CA GLN A 91 5.81 2.65 -5.78
C GLN A 91 6.13 1.24 -6.29
N VAL A 92 5.81 0.92 -7.55
CA VAL A 92 6.18 -0.37 -8.17
C VAL A 92 7.70 -0.51 -8.26
N VAL A 93 8.40 0.52 -8.74
CA VAL A 93 9.87 0.49 -8.82
C VAL A 93 10.48 0.31 -7.43
N VAL A 94 10.00 1.04 -6.42
CA VAL A 94 10.48 0.88 -5.04
C VAL A 94 10.19 -0.53 -4.51
N ALA A 95 9.00 -1.09 -4.77
CA ALA A 95 8.67 -2.46 -4.36
C ALA A 95 9.58 -3.51 -5.01
N LEU A 96 9.94 -3.34 -6.28
CA LEU A 96 10.92 -4.19 -6.96
C LEU A 96 12.30 -4.09 -6.31
N LEU A 97 12.77 -2.87 -6.00
CA LEU A 97 14.04 -2.66 -5.32
C LEU A 97 14.06 -3.28 -3.92
N ILE A 98 12.97 -3.16 -3.16
CA ILE A 98 12.81 -3.81 -1.86
C ILE A 98 12.81 -5.33 -2.00
N SER A 99 12.20 -5.87 -3.06
CA SER A 99 12.17 -7.32 -3.31
C SER A 99 13.57 -7.86 -3.61
N LEU A 100 14.37 -7.14 -4.41
CA LEU A 100 15.77 -7.49 -4.67
C LEU A 100 16.61 -7.39 -3.39
N LEU A 101 16.39 -6.34 -2.59
CA LEU A 101 17.06 -6.20 -1.30
C LEU A 101 16.70 -7.35 -0.35
N ALA A 102 15.43 -7.78 -0.31
CA ALA A 102 15.01 -8.93 0.49
C ALA A 102 15.72 -10.22 0.05
N GLN A 103 15.82 -10.47 -1.25
CA GLN A 103 16.55 -11.64 -1.78
C GLN A 103 18.02 -11.62 -1.35
N PHE A 104 18.65 -10.45 -1.33
CA PHE A 104 20.02 -10.29 -0.86
C PHE A 104 20.16 -10.47 0.66
N LEU A 105 19.28 -9.84 1.44
CA LEU A 105 19.35 -9.87 2.91
C LEU A 105 18.97 -11.23 3.52
N PHE A 106 18.16 -12.02 2.82
CA PHE A 106 17.65 -13.31 3.28
C PHE A 106 18.11 -14.47 2.39
N SER A 107 19.22 -14.31 1.64
CA SER A 107 19.73 -15.32 0.71
C SER A 107 19.90 -16.69 1.36
N ASP A 108 20.49 -16.73 2.55
CA ASP A 108 20.83 -17.96 3.26
C ASP A 108 19.57 -18.70 3.71
N MET A 109 18.56 -17.96 4.18
CA MET A 109 17.26 -18.53 4.53
C MET A 109 16.49 -19.01 3.29
N ILE A 110 16.59 -18.28 2.17
CA ILE A 110 16.00 -18.70 0.90
C ILE A 110 16.67 -19.97 0.39
N GLU A 111 17.99 -20.10 0.53
CA GLU A 111 18.73 -21.30 0.15
C GLU A 111 18.26 -22.54 0.94
N VAL A 112 18.05 -22.39 2.25
CA VAL A 112 17.44 -23.45 3.08
C VAL A 112 16.05 -23.84 2.56
N LEU A 113 15.22 -22.88 2.16
CA LEU A 113 13.88 -23.17 1.62
C LEU A 113 13.93 -23.83 0.23
N VAL A 114 14.84 -23.40 -0.64
CA VAL A 114 14.96 -23.90 -2.02
C VAL A 114 15.54 -25.30 -2.05
N ASN A 115 16.48 -25.61 -1.15
CA ASN A 115 17.10 -26.92 -1.03
C ASN A 115 16.36 -27.86 -0.07
N ALA A 116 15.21 -27.44 0.47
CA ALA A 116 14.40 -28.29 1.33
C ALA A 116 13.85 -29.49 0.53
N GLU A 117 14.19 -30.69 0.97
CA GLU A 117 13.64 -31.92 0.39
C GLU A 117 12.13 -32.03 0.66
N GLU A 118 11.39 -32.60 -0.29
CA GLU A 118 9.92 -32.69 -0.25
C GLU A 118 9.37 -33.46 0.98
N ASN A 119 10.19 -34.32 1.60
CA ASN A 119 9.85 -35.12 2.79
C ASN A 119 10.60 -34.68 4.07
N MET A 120 11.25 -33.52 4.05
CA MET A 120 12.00 -33.02 5.21
C MET A 120 11.07 -32.83 6.42
N ASN A 121 11.53 -33.21 7.60
CA ASN A 121 10.79 -32.97 8.82
C ASN A 121 10.65 -31.45 9.06
N VAL A 122 9.43 -30.96 9.25
CA VAL A 122 9.12 -29.54 9.48
C VAL A 122 9.92 -28.96 10.65
N THR A 123 10.17 -29.75 11.70
CA THR A 123 10.96 -29.34 12.87
C THR A 123 12.42 -29.07 12.49
N THR A 124 13.00 -29.92 11.63
CA THR A 124 14.36 -29.75 11.12
C THR A 124 14.47 -28.51 10.26
N LEU A 125 13.52 -28.33 9.32
CA LEU A 125 13.46 -27.14 8.48
C LEU A 125 13.37 -25.84 9.30
N ILE A 126 12.52 -25.80 10.33
CA ILE A 126 12.40 -24.63 11.21
C ILE A 126 13.71 -24.34 11.95
N ASN A 127 14.39 -25.37 12.46
CA ASN A 127 15.67 -25.20 13.14
C ASN A 127 16.74 -24.64 12.20
N ASP A 128 16.79 -25.11 10.96
CA ASP A 128 17.73 -24.64 9.94
C ASP A 128 17.44 -23.18 9.54
N LEU A 129 16.16 -22.80 9.43
CA LEU A 129 15.77 -21.41 9.20
C LEU A 129 16.17 -20.50 10.35
N ILE A 130 15.94 -20.91 11.59
CA ILE A 130 16.34 -20.13 12.78
C ILE A 130 17.87 -20.01 12.85
N GLY A 131 18.60 -21.08 12.51
CA GLY A 131 20.06 -21.09 12.48
C GLY A 131 20.65 -20.12 11.46
N ASN A 132 19.97 -19.92 10.33
CA ASN A 132 20.37 -18.99 9.26
C ASN A 132 19.72 -17.59 9.40
N PHE A 133 18.93 -17.34 10.44
CA PHE A 133 18.34 -16.04 10.66
C PHE A 133 19.38 -15.03 11.14
N ASN A 134 19.50 -13.92 10.40
CA ASN A 134 20.34 -12.79 10.79
C ASN A 134 19.47 -11.61 11.29
N PRO A 135 19.50 -11.30 12.60
CA PRO A 135 18.72 -10.19 13.16
C PRO A 135 19.07 -8.82 12.59
N ALA A 136 20.33 -8.59 12.20
CA ALA A 136 20.75 -7.31 11.62
C ALA A 136 20.13 -7.10 10.23
N ASN A 137 20.10 -8.15 9.41
CA ASN A 137 19.44 -8.13 8.10
C ASN A 137 17.93 -7.88 8.24
N PHE A 138 17.30 -8.51 9.23
CA PHE A 138 15.89 -8.28 9.55
C PHE A 138 15.62 -6.83 9.97
N LEU A 139 16.42 -6.27 10.87
CA LEU A 139 16.29 -4.87 11.31
C LEU A 139 16.51 -3.89 10.17
N MET A 140 17.47 -4.15 9.28
CA MET A 140 17.70 -3.35 8.08
C MET A 140 16.49 -3.38 7.14
N PHE A 141 15.95 -4.58 6.87
CA PHE A 141 14.75 -4.73 6.06
C PHE A 141 13.55 -4.00 6.67
N MET A 142 13.36 -4.11 7.99
CA MET A 142 12.30 -3.41 8.71
C MET A 142 12.45 -1.89 8.61
N ALA A 143 13.67 -1.35 8.74
CA ALA A 143 13.93 0.07 8.58
C ALA A 143 13.57 0.57 7.17
N VAL A 144 13.93 -0.20 6.13
CA VAL A 144 13.55 0.11 4.74
C VAL A 144 12.04 0.09 4.56
N MET A 145 11.33 -0.89 5.15
CA MET A 145 9.87 -0.95 5.10
C MET A 145 9.23 0.27 5.79
N ILE A 146 9.72 0.68 6.96
CA ILE A 146 9.23 1.88 7.66
C ILE A 146 9.40 3.12 6.78
N ILE A 147 10.58 3.30 6.17
CA ILE A 147 10.85 4.41 5.25
C ILE A 147 9.90 4.38 4.06
N ASN A 148 9.67 3.21 3.46
CA ASN A 148 8.73 3.03 2.36
C ASN A 148 7.30 3.43 2.77
N TYR A 149 6.78 2.91 3.88
CA TYR A 149 5.46 3.29 4.37
C TYR A 149 5.37 4.80 4.66
N ALA A 150 6.39 5.38 5.31
CA ALA A 150 6.45 6.80 5.59
C ALA A 150 6.47 7.67 4.32
N ALA A 151 7.21 7.23 3.28
CA ALA A 151 7.32 7.92 2.00
C ALA A 151 5.99 8.02 1.25
N PHE A 152 5.13 7.00 1.35
CA PHE A 152 3.89 6.91 0.59
C PHE A 152 2.61 7.16 1.41
N ALA A 153 2.67 7.20 2.75
CA ALA A 153 1.53 7.38 3.65
C ALA A 153 0.64 8.59 3.28
N PHE A 154 1.25 9.73 2.94
CA PHE A 154 0.55 10.97 2.60
C PHE A 154 0.83 11.43 1.16
N ALA A 155 1.73 10.78 0.43
CA ALA A 155 2.09 11.19 -0.92
C ALA A 155 0.90 11.16 -1.89
N LEU A 156 0.05 10.13 -1.79
CA LEU A 156 -1.12 9.97 -2.66
C LEU A 156 -2.12 11.14 -2.57
N PRO A 157 -2.64 11.51 -1.38
CA PRO A 157 -3.53 12.66 -1.27
C PRO A 157 -2.84 14.00 -1.60
N LEU A 158 -1.53 14.15 -1.31
CA LEU A 158 -0.78 15.37 -1.67
C LEU A 158 -0.68 15.54 -3.19
N VAL A 159 -0.33 14.47 -3.92
CA VAL A 159 -0.24 14.49 -5.37
C VAL A 159 -1.60 14.75 -6.00
N PHE A 160 -2.66 14.07 -5.52
CA PHE A 160 -3.97 14.14 -6.16
C PHE A 160 -4.78 15.39 -5.80
N PHE A 161 -4.91 15.71 -4.51
CA PHE A 161 -5.76 16.81 -4.03
C PHE A 161 -5.03 18.15 -3.95
N LYS A 162 -3.75 18.13 -3.54
CA LYS A 162 -2.93 19.35 -3.42
C LYS A 162 -2.09 19.64 -4.66
N LYS A 163 -2.09 18.74 -5.66
CA LYS A 163 -1.31 18.87 -6.89
C LYS A 163 0.19 19.07 -6.62
N THR A 164 0.66 18.56 -5.49
CA THR A 164 2.07 18.67 -5.09
C THR A 164 2.92 17.84 -6.06
N PRO A 165 4.06 18.36 -6.56
CA PRO A 165 4.98 17.57 -7.38
C PRO A 165 5.41 16.29 -6.65
N LEU A 166 5.60 15.19 -7.40
CA LEU A 166 5.84 13.86 -6.85
C LEU A 166 6.94 13.81 -5.77
N VAL A 167 8.12 14.35 -6.08
CA VAL A 167 9.27 14.35 -5.15
C VAL A 167 8.97 15.15 -3.89
N ALA A 168 8.35 16.32 -4.05
CA ALA A 168 7.96 17.16 -2.92
C ALA A 168 6.89 16.49 -2.04
N ALA A 169 5.96 15.75 -2.65
CA ALA A 169 4.94 15.00 -1.93
C ALA A 169 5.54 13.88 -1.07
N ILE A 170 6.51 13.14 -1.62
CA ILE A 170 7.24 12.08 -0.88
C ILE A 170 8.04 12.69 0.27
N GLN A 171 8.80 13.76 0.02
CA GLN A 171 9.57 14.46 1.06
C GLN A 171 8.67 14.99 2.18
N GLN A 172 7.52 15.57 1.82
CA GLN A 172 6.57 16.07 2.79
C GLN A 172 5.92 14.92 3.58
N SER A 173 5.61 13.80 2.93
CA SER A 173 5.10 12.59 3.58
C SER A 173 6.10 12.09 4.64
N LEU A 174 7.39 11.98 4.31
CA LEU A 174 8.45 11.60 5.24
C LEU A 174 8.53 12.57 6.43
N LYS A 175 8.59 13.88 6.15
CA LYS A 175 8.66 14.91 7.20
C LYS A 175 7.49 14.84 8.17
N VAL A 176 6.27 14.70 7.67
CA VAL A 176 5.07 14.60 8.50
C VAL A 176 5.08 13.32 9.32
N PHE A 177 5.44 12.19 8.70
CA PHE A 177 5.45 10.89 9.39
C PHE A 177 6.44 10.88 10.56
N PHE A 178 7.70 11.26 10.32
CA PHE A 178 8.73 11.29 11.38
C PHE A 178 8.54 12.44 12.37
N GLY A 179 8.04 13.61 11.93
CA GLY A 179 7.72 14.73 12.81
C GLY A 179 6.61 14.39 13.81
N ASN A 180 5.60 13.63 13.38
CA ASN A 180 4.50 13.19 14.26
C ASN A 180 4.91 12.05 15.22
N MET A 181 5.94 11.27 14.91
CA MET A 181 6.47 10.24 15.82
C MET A 181 7.36 10.82 16.93
N GLY A 182 7.98 11.98 16.72
CA GLY A 182 8.75 12.70 17.75
C GLY A 182 7.89 13.62 18.63
N GLY A 183 6.59 13.75 18.34
CA GLY A 183 5.63 14.59 19.05
C GLY A 183 4.56 13.77 19.73
N SER A 184 4.96 13.00 20.75
CA SER A 184 4.07 12.35 21.73
C SER A 184 4.65 12.50 23.12
#